data_AF-A0A552UXE4-F1
#
_entry.id   AF-A0A552UXE4-F1
#
_cell.length_a   1.000
_cell.length_b   1.000
_cell.length_c   1.000
_cell.angle_alpha   90.00
_cell.angle_beta   90.00
_cell.angle_gamma   90.00
#
_symmetry.space_group_name_H-M   'P 1'
#
loop_
_entity.id
_entity.type
_entity.pdbx_description
1 polymer ?
#
loop_
_entity_poly.entity_id
_entity_poly.type
_entity_poly.pdbx_seq_one_letter_code
_entity_poly.pdbx_strand_id
1 'polypeptide(L)'
;MDKEKVYLEQNDKKINGYKSWKEKQNPLSKEQEKALKKGDVIKTSLSDSTIVLDVKENKTILFTGTQFVIASNIKINEKKMMYEWDNGKYAPDIDSLVEEIKDRNNFSKDIKSEKKLEQKNKAEDRKNIFREEVEKIKNMSIIDFCNKNGIEINVSGNYAKLKEHNSLVIDINKNNFVWNSQGKNGDIINFVQAYYNTDFKEAINIITNKDIKEITRNENDINTKIKKAPEETSKSFDKDLAKNTNYSRVYAYLTKTRNIDYDIVNEFVKQDLIIEDVKHNLTFKMKDKDNNLIGITKRETGYKKFVYINPDSDIKGFSFKTSDTPNKLYFFEAPIDLMSFYEMNKNRLNDSVLISMQGLKHNCIKENIAHWNIKDICLCVDNDEAGNNFINRIKEAYSDINMKFEIPKSKDWNEDIKNFKEKDLINKEYKNLRVVKPSDNRYVVTDKRGVKIKEFNNIYETKKFIKDNTPEEDKNKNISDRQQKNKGQER
;
A
#
# COMPACT_ATOMS: atom_id res chain seq x y z
N MET A 1 48.22 23.37 53.38
CA MET A 1 48.70 23.54 51.99
C MET A 1 49.91 22.66 51.65
N ASP A 2 50.18 21.55 52.37
CA ASP A 2 51.37 20.71 52.10
C ASP A 2 51.16 19.20 52.39
N LYS A 3 49.93 18.69 52.20
CA LYS A 3 49.66 17.24 52.27
C LYS A 3 48.84 16.65 51.13
N GLU A 4 48.26 17.47 50.25
CA GLU A 4 47.58 17.01 49.02
C GLU A 4 48.47 17.02 47.77
N LYS A 5 49.63 17.70 47.78
CA LYS A 5 50.61 17.60 46.68
C LYS A 5 51.48 16.34 46.72
N VAL A 6 51.67 15.76 47.91
CA VAL A 6 52.54 14.58 48.09
C VAL A 6 51.82 13.27 47.71
N TYR A 7 50.48 13.26 47.67
CA TYR A 7 49.69 12.06 47.33
C TYR A 7 49.42 11.91 45.82
N LEU A 8 49.56 12.99 45.03
CA LEU A 8 49.46 12.93 43.57
C LEU A 8 50.82 12.70 42.87
N GLU A 9 51.94 13.06 43.50
CA GLU A 9 53.29 12.80 42.96
C GLU A 9 53.80 11.35 43.15
N GLN A 10 53.17 10.55 44.01
CA GLN A 10 53.53 9.13 44.22
C GLN A 10 52.83 8.16 43.26
N ASN A 11 51.81 8.61 42.51
CA ASN A 11 51.17 7.80 41.47
C ASN A 11 51.73 8.03 40.06
N ASP A 12 52.40 9.16 39.79
CA ASP A 12 53.07 9.41 38.50
C ASP A 12 54.45 8.72 38.37
N LYS A 13 55.07 8.32 39.48
CA LYS A 13 56.33 7.53 39.46
C LYS A 13 56.13 6.02 39.29
N LYS A 14 54.90 5.50 39.40
CA LYS A 14 54.56 4.11 39.01
C LYS A 14 54.14 3.96 37.56
N ILE A 15 53.85 5.05 36.85
CA ILE A 15 53.45 5.03 35.42
C ILE A 15 54.64 5.29 34.49
N ASN A 16 55.71 5.95 34.97
CA ASN A 16 56.94 6.18 34.17
C ASN A 16 58.04 5.12 34.34
N GLY A 17 57.93 4.19 35.29
CA GLY A 17 58.84 3.03 35.43
C GLY A 17 58.53 1.86 34.48
N TYR A 18 57.30 1.74 33.99
CA TYR A 18 56.89 0.68 33.06
C TYR A 18 57.11 1.04 31.57
N LYS A 19 57.45 2.31 31.28
CA LYS A 19 57.83 2.78 29.94
C LYS A 19 59.33 2.68 29.63
N SER A 20 60.19 2.40 30.62
CA SER A 20 61.66 2.42 30.44
C SER A 20 62.34 1.02 30.46
N TRP A 21 61.59 -0.09 30.50
CA TRP A 21 62.17 -1.45 30.45
C TRP A 21 61.83 -2.24 29.16
N LYS A 22 60.99 -1.69 28.27
CA LYS A 22 60.69 -2.29 26.96
C LYS A 22 61.47 -1.68 25.78
N GLU A 23 62.28 -0.65 26.01
CA GLU A 23 62.99 0.08 24.94
C GLU A 23 64.47 -0.29 24.76
N LYS A 24 65.01 -1.30 25.47
CA LYS A 24 66.43 -1.66 25.32
C LYS A 24 66.68 -3.17 25.34
N GLN A 25 66.06 -3.91 24.42
CA GLN A 25 66.62 -5.16 23.89
C GLN A 25 66.10 -5.36 22.45
N ASN A 26 67.03 -5.25 21.49
CA ASN A 26 67.01 -5.76 20.12
C ASN A 26 66.31 -4.92 19.01
N PRO A 27 67.08 -4.14 18.22
CA PRO A 27 66.57 -3.40 17.07
C PRO A 27 66.51 -4.29 15.81
N LEU A 28 65.46 -4.12 15.01
CA LEU A 28 65.29 -4.62 13.62
C LEU A 28 65.14 -6.15 13.42
N SER A 29 63.90 -6.66 13.49
CA SER A 29 63.26 -7.49 12.44
C SER A 29 61.88 -7.99 12.91
N LYS A 30 60.93 -8.04 11.96
CA LYS A 30 59.48 -8.33 12.10
C LYS A 30 58.60 -7.13 12.45
N GLU A 31 58.57 -6.16 11.54
CA GLU A 31 57.31 -5.49 11.22
C GLU A 31 56.22 -6.54 11.01
N GLN A 32 55.09 -6.34 11.68
CA GLN A 32 53.88 -7.12 11.49
C GLN A 32 53.43 -6.95 10.04
N GLU A 33 53.51 -8.01 9.23
CA GLU A 33 52.85 -8.06 7.92
C GLU A 33 51.40 -7.63 8.12
N LYS A 34 51.04 -6.49 7.52
CA LYS A 34 49.67 -5.97 7.56
C LYS A 34 48.82 -6.92 6.71
N ALA A 35 48.24 -7.94 7.36
CA ALA A 35 47.42 -8.94 6.69
C ALA A 35 46.29 -8.24 5.94
N LEU A 36 46.23 -8.47 4.62
CA LEU A 36 45.23 -7.91 3.72
C LEU A 36 43.83 -8.37 4.14
N LYS A 37 42.86 -7.45 4.20
CA LYS A 37 41.48 -7.74 4.63
C LYS A 37 40.47 -7.39 3.55
N LYS A 38 39.33 -8.05 3.61
CA LYS A 38 38.15 -7.71 2.81
C LYS A 38 37.75 -6.25 3.07
N GLY A 39 37.53 -5.50 1.99
CA GLY A 39 37.20 -4.09 2.00
C GLY A 39 38.41 -3.16 1.84
N ASP A 40 39.64 -3.67 1.93
CA ASP A 40 40.84 -2.86 1.69
C ASP A 40 40.88 -2.35 0.25
N VAL A 41 41.38 -1.13 0.08
CA VAL A 41 41.68 -0.55 -1.23
C VAL A 41 43.19 -0.52 -1.39
N ILE A 42 43.69 -1.21 -2.41
CA ILE A 42 45.12 -1.42 -2.64
C ILE A 42 45.53 -0.99 -4.04
N LYS A 43 46.80 -0.58 -4.16
CA LYS A 43 47.44 -0.30 -5.44
C LYS A 43 48.01 -1.58 -6.03
N THR A 44 47.68 -1.87 -7.29
CA THR A 44 48.21 -3.01 -8.05
C THR A 44 48.71 -2.53 -9.41
N SER A 45 49.35 -3.40 -10.18
CA SER A 45 49.75 -3.09 -11.57
C SER A 45 48.57 -2.79 -12.50
N LEU A 46 47.34 -3.14 -12.12
CA LEU A 46 46.14 -2.98 -12.93
C LEU A 46 45.36 -1.71 -12.59
N SER A 47 45.43 -1.26 -11.33
CA SER A 47 44.67 -0.11 -10.85
C SER A 47 45.21 0.38 -9.50
N ASP A 48 45.21 1.70 -9.34
CA ASP A 48 45.57 2.39 -8.09
C ASP A 48 44.47 2.30 -7.02
N SER A 49 43.28 1.78 -7.38
CA SER A 49 42.13 1.66 -6.48
C SER A 49 41.49 0.28 -6.59
N THR A 50 42.31 -0.77 -6.46
CA THR A 50 41.82 -2.15 -6.50
C THR A 50 41.17 -2.51 -5.16
N ILE A 51 39.91 -2.94 -5.17
CA ILE A 51 39.16 -3.31 -3.97
C ILE A 51 39.34 -4.79 -3.68
N VAL A 52 39.65 -5.13 -2.43
CA VAL A 52 39.73 -6.51 -1.94
C VAL A 52 38.33 -6.99 -1.57
N LEU A 53 37.79 -7.93 -2.35
CA LEU A 53 36.43 -8.45 -2.16
C LEU A 53 36.37 -9.64 -1.20
N ASP A 54 37.42 -10.46 -1.17
CA ASP A 54 37.56 -11.59 -0.25
C ASP A 54 39.03 -12.04 -0.14
N VAL A 55 39.40 -12.62 1.01
CA VAL A 55 40.74 -13.16 1.27
C VAL A 55 40.58 -14.54 1.93
N LYS A 56 41.10 -15.60 1.29
CA LYS A 56 41.09 -16.95 1.83
C LYS A 56 42.44 -17.61 1.64
N GLU A 57 43.13 -17.88 2.75
CA GLU A 57 44.44 -18.57 2.83
C GLU A 57 45.42 -18.11 1.73
N ASN A 58 45.45 -18.77 0.57
CA ASN A 58 46.39 -18.48 -0.53
C ASN A 58 45.77 -17.77 -1.74
N LYS A 59 44.51 -17.33 -1.66
CA LYS A 59 43.80 -16.64 -2.76
C LYS A 59 43.09 -15.38 -2.29
N THR A 60 43.08 -14.37 -3.15
CA THR A 60 42.42 -13.09 -2.95
C THR A 60 41.59 -12.74 -4.16
N ILE A 61 40.34 -12.33 -3.92
CA ILE A 61 39.44 -11.82 -4.96
C ILE A 61 39.55 -10.31 -4.96
N LEU A 62 39.89 -9.75 -6.12
CA LEU A 62 40.11 -8.33 -6.33
C LEU A 62 39.14 -7.79 -7.38
N PHE A 63 38.76 -6.52 -7.24
CA PHE A 63 38.08 -5.77 -8.28
C PHE A 63 38.85 -4.51 -8.60
N THR A 64 39.31 -4.40 -9.85
CA THR A 64 40.19 -3.33 -10.31
C THR A 64 39.44 -2.05 -10.71
N GLY A 65 38.10 -2.09 -10.74
CA GLY A 65 37.23 -1.06 -11.30
C GLY A 65 36.65 -1.45 -12.66
N THR A 66 37.33 -2.33 -13.40
CA THR A 66 36.91 -2.77 -14.75
C THR A 66 36.80 -4.29 -14.89
N GLN A 67 37.49 -5.04 -14.03
CA GLN A 67 37.54 -6.51 -14.08
C GLN A 67 37.79 -7.11 -12.71
N PHE A 68 37.39 -8.37 -12.55
CA PHE A 68 37.62 -9.19 -11.37
C PHE A 68 38.89 -10.03 -11.54
N VAL A 69 39.67 -10.16 -10.47
CA VAL A 69 40.90 -10.95 -10.46
C VAL A 69 40.91 -11.92 -9.30
N ILE A 70 41.21 -13.19 -9.56
CA ILE A 70 41.60 -14.15 -8.52
C ILE A 70 43.11 -14.22 -8.50
N ALA A 71 43.70 -13.54 -7.52
CA ALA A 71 45.13 -13.47 -7.29
C ALA A 71 45.55 -14.57 -6.30
N SER A 72 46.62 -15.30 -6.61
CA SER A 72 47.21 -16.30 -5.71
C SER A 72 48.50 -15.78 -5.09
N ASN A 73 48.69 -15.98 -3.78
CA ASN A 73 49.85 -15.52 -3.02
C ASN A 73 50.12 -14.01 -3.19
N ILE A 74 49.12 -13.18 -2.89
CA ILE A 74 49.28 -11.73 -2.95
C ILE A 74 50.29 -11.26 -1.89
N LYS A 75 51.21 -10.39 -2.29
CA LYS A 75 52.26 -9.82 -1.44
C LYS A 75 52.53 -8.38 -1.84
N ILE A 76 52.98 -7.58 -0.88
CA ILE A 76 53.39 -6.20 -1.18
C ILE A 76 54.81 -6.20 -1.75
N ASN A 77 54.99 -5.53 -2.88
CA ASN A 77 56.32 -5.20 -3.41
C ASN A 77 56.71 -3.83 -2.85
N GLU A 78 57.46 -3.83 -1.74
CA GLU A 78 57.85 -2.61 -1.02
C GLU A 78 58.64 -1.62 -1.90
N LYS A 79 59.42 -2.11 -2.86
CA LYS A 79 60.17 -1.24 -3.79
C LYS A 79 59.26 -0.47 -4.74
N LYS A 80 58.16 -1.09 -5.17
CA LYS A 80 57.19 -0.50 -6.09
C LYS A 80 55.97 0.10 -5.40
N MET A 81 55.86 -0.06 -4.08
CA MET A 81 54.71 0.36 -3.27
C MET A 81 53.36 -0.12 -3.84
N MET A 82 53.34 -1.36 -4.35
CA MET A 82 52.14 -1.98 -4.92
C MET A 82 52.04 -3.46 -4.55
N TYR A 83 50.84 -4.01 -4.56
CA TYR A 83 50.60 -5.44 -4.35
C TYR A 83 50.73 -6.20 -5.67
N GLU A 84 51.46 -7.31 -5.62
CA GLU A 84 51.70 -8.24 -6.71
C GLU A 84 51.30 -9.65 -6.28
N TRP A 85 51.05 -10.53 -7.23
CA TRP A 85 50.66 -11.93 -6.97
C TRP A 85 51.35 -12.85 -7.96
N ASP A 86 51.50 -14.12 -7.56
CA ASP A 86 52.23 -15.09 -8.38
C ASP A 86 51.41 -15.53 -9.61
N ASN A 87 50.10 -15.71 -9.45
CA ASN A 87 49.19 -16.10 -10.53
C ASN A 87 47.85 -15.38 -10.43
N GLY A 88 47.35 -14.86 -11.57
CA GLY A 88 46.08 -14.12 -11.65
C GLY A 88 45.18 -14.69 -12.73
N LYS A 89 43.92 -14.95 -12.38
CA LYS A 89 42.85 -15.19 -13.36
C LYS A 89 41.97 -13.95 -13.47
N TYR A 90 41.58 -13.59 -14.69
CA TYR A 90 40.86 -12.34 -14.99
C TYR A 90 39.50 -12.64 -15.59
N ALA A 91 38.47 -11.96 -15.12
CA ALA A 91 37.13 -12.06 -15.69
C ALA A 91 36.47 -10.67 -15.77
N PRO A 92 35.69 -10.39 -16.82
CA PRO A 92 35.01 -9.11 -16.98
C PRO A 92 33.87 -8.93 -15.98
N ASP A 93 33.26 -10.02 -15.53
CA ASP A 93 32.16 -10.04 -14.57
C ASP A 93 32.28 -11.21 -13.58
N ILE A 94 31.51 -11.12 -12.49
CA ILE A 94 31.59 -12.08 -11.38
C ILE A 94 30.97 -13.43 -11.73
N ASP A 95 30.00 -13.47 -12.65
CA ASP A 95 29.31 -14.69 -13.03
C ASP A 95 30.23 -15.58 -13.89
N SER A 96 30.95 -14.97 -14.84
CA SER A 96 32.03 -15.59 -15.62
C SER A 96 33.14 -16.16 -14.72
N LEU A 97 33.50 -15.42 -13.66
CA LEU A 97 34.49 -15.87 -12.67
C LEU A 97 33.98 -17.09 -11.87
N VAL A 98 32.70 -17.09 -11.52
CA VAL A 98 32.05 -18.16 -10.76
C VAL A 98 31.86 -19.42 -11.61
N GLU A 99 31.61 -19.29 -12.91
CA GLU A 99 31.53 -20.44 -13.83
C GLU A 99 32.86 -21.18 -13.97
N GLU A 100 33.98 -20.48 -14.10
CA GLU A 100 35.30 -21.12 -14.15
C GLU A 100 35.74 -21.77 -12.82
N ILE A 101 35.26 -21.27 -11.67
CA ILE A 101 35.58 -21.83 -10.35
C ILE A 101 34.80 -23.13 -10.08
N LYS A 102 33.64 -23.33 -10.72
CA LYS A 102 32.82 -24.53 -10.56
C LYS A 102 33.53 -25.82 -11.00
N ASP A 103 34.59 -25.72 -11.81
CA ASP A 103 35.35 -26.87 -12.31
C ASP A 103 36.45 -27.39 -11.37
N ARG A 104 36.65 -26.81 -10.16
CA ARG A 104 37.49 -27.45 -9.12
C ARG A 104 36.85 -27.36 -7.74
N ASN A 105 36.57 -28.55 -7.18
CA ASN A 105 35.73 -28.86 -6.03
C ASN A 105 35.93 -28.03 -4.72
N ASN A 106 34.82 -27.98 -3.95
CA ASN A 106 34.61 -27.61 -2.53
C ASN A 106 34.17 -26.19 -2.12
N PHE A 107 33.89 -25.25 -3.01
CA PHE A 107 33.37 -23.92 -2.61
C PHE A 107 31.82 -23.81 -2.60
N SER A 108 31.12 -24.71 -3.30
CA SER A 108 29.67 -24.64 -3.51
C SER A 108 28.83 -25.12 -2.31
N LYS A 109 29.41 -25.91 -1.39
CA LYS A 109 28.71 -26.36 -0.18
C LYS A 109 28.68 -25.29 0.90
N ASP A 110 29.74 -24.50 1.05
CA ASP A 110 29.85 -23.46 2.08
C ASP A 110 29.04 -22.21 1.73
N ILE A 111 28.97 -21.80 0.46
CA ILE A 111 28.11 -20.68 0.05
C ILE A 111 26.61 -21.03 0.21
N LYS A 112 26.24 -22.29 -0.04
CA LYS A 112 24.85 -22.75 0.15
C LYS A 112 24.51 -22.88 1.63
N SER A 113 25.45 -23.27 2.50
CA SER A 113 25.23 -23.32 3.96
C SER A 113 25.21 -21.92 4.58
N GLU A 114 26.09 -21.01 4.15
CA GLU A 114 26.11 -19.61 4.59
C GLU A 114 24.86 -18.85 4.14
N LYS A 115 24.42 -18.97 2.87
CA LYS A 115 23.15 -18.36 2.42
C LYS A 115 21.94 -18.93 3.17
N LYS A 116 21.97 -20.21 3.54
CA LYS A 116 20.89 -20.85 4.31
C LYS A 116 20.92 -20.42 5.78
N LEU A 117 22.09 -20.22 6.37
CA LEU A 117 22.28 -19.68 7.71
C LEU A 117 21.88 -18.20 7.79
N GLU A 118 22.24 -17.40 6.78
CA GLU A 118 21.89 -15.98 6.68
C GLU A 118 20.38 -15.77 6.47
N GLN A 119 19.73 -16.62 5.65
CA GLN A 119 18.28 -16.63 5.52
C GLN A 119 17.58 -17.06 6.80
N LYS A 120 18.15 -18.03 7.54
CA LYS A 120 17.61 -18.49 8.83
C LYS A 120 17.76 -17.41 9.90
N ASN A 121 18.88 -16.71 9.97
CA ASN A 121 19.11 -15.60 10.89
C ASN A 121 18.17 -14.42 10.57
N LYS A 122 18.05 -14.03 9.30
CA LYS A 122 17.09 -12.99 8.87
C LYS A 122 15.63 -13.36 9.18
N ALA A 123 15.27 -14.64 9.13
CA ALA A 123 13.93 -15.09 9.50
C ALA A 123 13.70 -15.04 11.01
N GLU A 124 14.70 -15.40 11.81
CA GLU A 124 14.63 -15.33 13.27
C GLU A 124 14.60 -13.87 13.76
N ASP A 125 15.39 -12.98 13.16
CA ASP A 125 15.38 -11.55 13.45
C ASP A 125 14.00 -10.93 13.16
N ARG A 126 13.39 -11.25 12.01
CA ARG A 126 12.03 -10.80 11.69
C ARG A 126 10.98 -11.32 12.67
N LYS A 127 11.16 -12.55 13.15
CA LYS A 127 10.26 -13.16 14.13
C LYS A 127 10.41 -12.52 15.50
N ASN A 128 11.62 -12.11 15.88
CA ASN A 128 11.87 -11.38 17.12
C ASN A 128 11.31 -9.95 17.06
N ILE A 129 11.54 -9.22 15.96
CA ILE A 129 10.93 -7.89 15.71
C ILE A 129 9.40 -7.99 15.76
N PHE A 130 8.82 -9.00 15.11
CA PHE A 130 7.38 -9.21 15.14
C PHE A 130 6.85 -9.41 16.57
N ARG A 131 7.55 -10.22 17.37
CA ARG A 131 7.17 -10.47 18.77
C ARG A 131 7.26 -9.21 19.62
N GLU A 132 8.34 -8.45 19.47
CA GLU A 132 8.55 -7.19 20.20
C GLU A 132 7.46 -6.16 19.86
N GLU A 133 7.13 -6.00 18.58
CA GLU A 133 6.05 -5.11 18.18
C GLU A 133 4.68 -5.58 18.64
N VAL A 134 4.40 -6.89 18.59
CA VAL A 134 3.15 -7.43 19.15
C VAL A 134 3.08 -7.14 20.66
N GLU A 135 4.17 -7.28 21.40
CA GLU A 135 4.19 -6.90 22.82
C GLU A 135 4.00 -5.40 23.04
N LYS A 136 4.57 -4.53 22.20
CA LYS A 136 4.25 -3.08 22.25
C LYS A 136 2.76 -2.82 22.02
N ILE A 137 2.16 -3.51 21.06
CA ILE A 137 0.73 -3.36 20.74
C ILE A 137 -0.13 -3.83 21.92
N LYS A 138 0.20 -4.96 22.56
CA LYS A 138 -0.52 -5.46 23.75
C LYS A 138 -0.53 -4.47 24.91
N ASN A 139 0.52 -3.67 25.03
CA ASN A 139 0.65 -2.64 26.06
C ASN A 139 -0.12 -1.35 25.73
N MET A 140 -0.74 -1.23 24.55
CA MET A 140 -1.58 -0.07 24.23
C MET A 140 -2.86 -0.06 25.06
N SER A 141 -3.26 1.13 25.51
CA SER A 141 -4.43 1.33 26.37
C SER A 141 -5.73 0.95 25.66
N ILE A 142 -6.48 -0.01 26.25
CA ILE A 142 -7.82 -0.40 25.79
C ILE A 142 -8.79 0.78 25.90
N ILE A 143 -8.66 1.58 26.97
CA ILE A 143 -9.48 2.78 27.20
C ILE A 143 -9.25 3.81 26.11
N ASP A 144 -7.99 4.09 25.78
CA ASP A 144 -7.66 5.05 24.72
C ASP A 144 -8.12 4.54 23.36
N PHE A 145 -8.01 3.22 23.13
CA PHE A 145 -8.54 2.60 21.92
C PHE A 145 -10.06 2.76 21.84
N CYS A 146 -10.79 2.48 22.91
CA CYS A 146 -12.24 2.68 22.97
C CYS A 146 -12.60 4.14 22.68
N ASN A 147 -11.95 5.09 23.36
CA ASN A 147 -12.18 6.52 23.16
C ASN A 147 -11.87 6.97 21.72
N LYS A 148 -10.75 6.52 21.15
CA LYS A 148 -10.36 6.84 19.75
C LYS A 148 -11.27 6.22 18.70
N ASN A 149 -11.90 5.09 19.02
CA ASN A 149 -12.78 4.37 18.12
C ASN A 149 -14.27 4.59 18.41
N GLY A 150 -14.62 5.49 19.34
CA GLY A 150 -16.00 5.82 19.67
C GLY A 150 -16.76 4.70 20.39
N ILE A 151 -16.06 3.77 21.04
CA ILE A 151 -16.69 2.72 21.86
C ILE A 151 -17.07 3.32 23.19
N GLU A 152 -18.37 3.47 23.44
CA GLU A 152 -18.89 4.09 24.65
C GLU A 152 -18.61 3.23 25.90
N ILE A 153 -17.89 3.82 26.84
CA ILE A 153 -17.50 3.20 28.11
C ILE A 153 -17.92 4.05 29.31
N ASN A 154 -18.47 3.39 30.32
CA ASN A 154 -18.78 3.99 31.61
C ASN A 154 -17.67 3.64 32.60
N VAL A 155 -16.89 4.64 33.01
CA VAL A 155 -15.79 4.47 33.96
C VAL A 155 -16.30 4.57 35.39
N SER A 156 -15.93 3.59 36.22
CA SER A 156 -16.24 3.54 37.66
C SER A 156 -15.02 3.03 38.43
N GLY A 157 -14.27 3.96 39.02
CA GLY A 157 -13.03 3.65 39.73
C GLY A 157 -11.99 3.03 38.79
N ASN A 158 -11.47 1.86 39.16
CA ASN A 158 -10.46 1.14 38.38
C ASN A 158 -11.03 0.30 37.21
N TYR A 159 -12.34 0.34 36.99
CA TYR A 159 -13.00 -0.46 35.98
C TYR A 159 -13.79 0.41 35.00
N ALA A 160 -13.84 0.01 33.74
CA ALA A 160 -14.74 0.57 32.74
C ALA A 160 -15.67 -0.52 32.20
N LYS A 161 -16.94 -0.19 31.97
CA LYS A 161 -17.91 -1.11 31.36
C LYS A 161 -18.36 -0.56 30.03
N LEU A 162 -18.50 -1.43 29.02
CA LEU A 162 -19.08 -1.00 27.74
C LEU A 162 -20.58 -0.82 27.89
N LYS A 163 -21.12 0.23 27.27
CA LYS A 163 -22.55 0.53 27.31
C LYS A 163 -23.39 -0.50 26.56
N GLU A 164 -22.85 -1.06 25.47
CA GLU A 164 -23.51 -2.06 24.62
C GLU A 164 -23.41 -3.48 25.20
N HIS A 165 -22.37 -3.74 25.99
CA HIS A 165 -22.06 -5.06 26.52
C HIS A 165 -21.81 -4.99 28.03
N ASN A 166 -22.91 -5.01 28.80
CA ASN A 166 -22.88 -4.89 30.26
C ASN A 166 -22.05 -5.97 30.99
N SER A 167 -21.79 -7.11 30.34
CA SER A 167 -20.97 -8.21 30.85
C SER A 167 -19.48 -8.09 30.47
N LEU A 168 -19.12 -7.07 29.66
CA LEU A 168 -17.76 -6.75 29.27
C LEU A 168 -17.22 -5.63 30.17
N VAL A 169 -16.21 -5.97 30.96
CA VAL A 169 -15.55 -5.09 31.91
C VAL A 169 -14.07 -4.98 31.55
N ILE A 170 -13.54 -3.77 31.59
CA ILE A 170 -12.13 -3.44 31.39
C ILE A 170 -11.54 -3.07 32.76
N ASP A 171 -10.45 -3.70 33.17
CA ASP A 171 -9.64 -3.26 34.32
C ASP A 171 -8.59 -2.28 33.80
N ILE A 172 -8.72 -1.02 34.21
CA ILE A 172 -7.91 0.10 33.70
C ILE A 172 -6.45 -0.06 34.13
N ASN A 173 -6.21 -0.55 35.35
CA ASN A 173 -4.86 -0.67 35.90
C ASN A 173 -4.12 -1.85 35.29
N LYS A 174 -4.82 -2.96 35.03
CA LYS A 174 -4.24 -4.14 34.37
C LYS A 174 -4.24 -4.05 32.85
N ASN A 175 -4.89 -3.03 32.29
CA ASN A 175 -5.11 -2.85 30.86
C ASN A 175 -5.61 -4.14 30.17
N ASN A 176 -6.59 -4.80 30.79
CA ASN A 176 -7.17 -6.04 30.29
C ASN A 176 -8.71 -5.96 30.28
N PHE A 177 -9.34 -6.83 29.49
CA PHE A 177 -10.80 -6.97 29.48
C PHE A 177 -11.23 -8.37 29.89
N VAL A 178 -12.44 -8.47 30.42
CA VAL A 178 -13.15 -9.70 30.72
C VAL A 178 -14.57 -9.58 30.21
N TRP A 179 -14.99 -10.53 29.38
CA TRP A 179 -16.34 -10.66 28.84
C TRP A 179 -16.98 -11.95 29.37
N ASN A 180 -17.64 -11.84 30.52
CA ASN A 180 -18.12 -13.01 31.27
C ASN A 180 -19.13 -13.86 30.49
N SER A 181 -20.04 -13.24 29.75
CA SER A 181 -21.07 -13.97 28.98
C SER A 181 -20.52 -14.72 27.77
N GLN A 182 -19.32 -14.38 27.30
CA GLN A 182 -18.67 -14.99 26.14
C GLN A 182 -17.45 -15.84 26.54
N GLY A 183 -17.08 -15.87 27.82
CA GLY A 183 -15.87 -16.54 28.30
C GLY A 183 -14.57 -15.99 27.71
N LYS A 184 -14.57 -14.74 27.20
CA LYS A 184 -13.40 -14.11 26.55
C LYS A 184 -12.72 -13.16 27.52
N ASN A 185 -11.39 -13.10 27.50
CA ASN A 185 -10.60 -12.15 28.26
C ASN A 185 -9.23 -11.95 27.60
N GLY A 186 -8.50 -10.89 27.97
CA GLY A 186 -7.13 -10.68 27.52
C GLY A 186 -6.74 -9.22 27.35
N ASP A 187 -5.73 -9.01 26.51
CA ASP A 187 -5.18 -7.69 26.16
C ASP A 187 -6.04 -6.97 25.09
N ILE A 188 -5.57 -5.81 24.63
CA ILE A 188 -6.22 -5.01 23.59
C ILE A 188 -6.43 -5.77 22.27
N ILE A 189 -5.55 -6.69 21.88
CA ILE A 189 -5.72 -7.48 20.67
C ILE A 189 -6.90 -8.43 20.87
N ASN A 190 -6.91 -9.14 21.99
CA ASN A 190 -8.02 -10.03 22.33
C ASN A 190 -9.35 -9.26 22.45
N PHE A 191 -9.31 -8.04 22.98
CA PHE A 191 -10.47 -7.16 23.08
C PHE A 191 -11.04 -6.84 21.69
N VAL A 192 -10.20 -6.38 20.76
CA VAL A 192 -10.61 -6.03 19.39
C VAL A 192 -11.10 -7.25 18.63
N GLN A 193 -10.43 -8.41 18.75
CA GLN A 193 -10.91 -9.66 18.17
C GLN A 193 -12.28 -10.06 18.72
N ALA A 194 -12.49 -9.92 20.03
CA ALA A 194 -13.74 -10.26 20.68
C ALA A 194 -14.87 -9.32 20.29
N TYR A 195 -14.61 -8.01 20.29
CA TYR A 195 -15.59 -6.96 20.05
C TYR A 195 -15.99 -6.85 18.58
N TYR A 196 -15.03 -6.88 17.64
CA TYR A 196 -15.31 -6.81 16.20
C TYR A 196 -15.50 -8.18 15.53
N ASN A 197 -15.36 -9.28 16.29
CA ASN A 197 -15.40 -10.65 15.76
C ASN A 197 -14.40 -10.88 14.60
N THR A 198 -13.16 -10.42 14.80
CA THR A 198 -12.08 -10.44 13.78
C THR A 198 -10.96 -11.40 14.17
N ASP A 199 -10.15 -11.78 13.17
CA ASP A 199 -8.96 -12.58 13.42
C ASP A 199 -7.79 -11.72 13.95
N PHE A 200 -6.71 -12.38 14.38
CA PHE A 200 -5.56 -11.70 14.98
C PHE A 200 -4.93 -10.66 14.03
N LYS A 201 -4.88 -10.96 12.73
CA LYS A 201 -4.28 -10.07 11.73
C LYS A 201 -5.11 -8.82 11.52
N GLU A 202 -6.42 -9.01 11.44
CA GLU A 202 -7.36 -7.91 11.28
C GLU A 202 -7.43 -7.05 12.55
N ALA A 203 -7.38 -7.65 13.74
CA ALA A 203 -7.32 -6.90 14.99
C ALA A 203 -6.06 -6.02 15.10
N ILE A 204 -4.89 -6.55 14.74
CA ILE A 204 -3.63 -5.78 14.69
C ILE A 204 -3.74 -4.59 13.72
N ASN A 205 -4.36 -4.80 12.55
CA ASN A 205 -4.60 -3.73 11.59
C ASN A 205 -5.56 -2.68 12.13
N ILE A 206 -6.63 -3.08 12.82
CA ILE A 206 -7.58 -2.15 13.45
C ILE A 206 -6.90 -1.30 14.53
N ILE A 207 -6.01 -1.91 15.35
CA ILE A 207 -5.32 -1.21 16.43
C ILE A 207 -4.25 -0.24 15.89
N THR A 208 -3.46 -0.68 14.92
CA THR A 208 -2.26 0.04 14.47
C THR A 208 -2.43 0.81 13.17
N ASN A 209 -3.49 0.53 12.41
CA ASN A 209 -3.67 0.92 11.01
C ASN A 209 -2.52 0.48 10.09
N LYS A 210 -1.85 -0.63 10.43
CA LYS A 210 -0.72 -1.21 9.68
C LYS A 210 -1.00 -2.68 9.33
N ASP A 211 -0.58 -3.12 8.14
CA ASP A 211 -0.54 -4.57 7.85
C ASP A 211 0.55 -5.23 8.73
N ILE A 212 0.37 -6.49 9.14
CA ILE A 212 1.40 -7.31 9.80
C ILE A 212 2.76 -7.24 9.08
N LYS A 213 2.75 -7.10 7.76
CA LYS A 213 3.99 -6.95 6.95
C LYS A 213 4.72 -5.62 7.18
N GLU A 214 4.06 -4.60 7.70
CA GLU A 214 4.64 -3.30 8.04
C GLU A 214 5.19 -3.29 9.46
N ILE A 215 4.61 -4.11 10.34
CA ILE A 215 5.03 -4.28 11.73
C ILE A 215 6.38 -5.05 11.83
N THR A 216 6.75 -5.78 10.78
CA THR A 216 8.00 -6.55 10.72
C THR A 216 9.15 -5.82 10.02
N ARG A 217 8.99 -4.53 9.70
CA ARG A 217 10.01 -3.72 8.99
C ARG A 217 10.77 -2.84 10.00
N ASN A 218 12.10 -2.81 9.87
CA ASN A 218 12.98 -2.06 10.78
C ASN A 218 12.69 -0.55 10.70
N GLU A 219 12.81 0.16 11.83
CA GLU A 219 12.60 1.61 11.94
C GLU A 219 13.50 2.44 11.01
N ASN A 220 14.65 1.88 10.58
CA ASN A 220 15.53 2.49 9.59
C ASN A 220 14.91 2.61 8.18
N ASP A 221 13.87 1.82 7.86
CA ASP A 221 13.15 1.91 6.57
C ASP A 221 12.09 3.03 6.59
N ILE A 222 11.68 3.50 7.77
CA ILE A 222 10.57 4.45 7.97
C ILE A 222 11.06 5.90 7.81
N ASN A 223 12.24 6.22 8.37
CA ASN A 223 12.81 7.57 8.29
C ASN A 223 13.35 7.95 6.90
N THR A 224 13.61 6.98 6.03
CA THR A 224 14.00 7.24 4.63
C THR A 224 12.82 7.54 3.70
N LYS A 225 11.57 7.26 4.09
CA LYS A 225 10.40 7.42 3.21
C LYS A 225 9.72 8.79 3.27
N ILE A 226 9.93 9.57 4.33
CA ILE A 226 9.38 10.95 4.43
C ILE A 226 10.12 11.92 3.49
N LYS A 227 11.24 11.51 2.89
CA LYS A 227 12.02 12.30 1.91
C LYS A 227 12.42 11.50 0.67
N LYS A 228 11.53 10.71 0.08
CA LYS A 228 11.81 10.18 -1.27
C LYS A 228 11.49 11.23 -2.32
N ALA A 229 12.47 11.52 -3.18
CA ALA A 229 12.26 12.37 -4.34
C ALA A 229 11.16 11.75 -5.23
N PRO A 230 10.32 12.56 -5.91
CA PRO A 230 9.23 12.09 -6.78
C PRO A 230 9.65 11.00 -7.79
N GLU A 231 10.91 11.00 -8.22
CA GLU A 231 11.48 10.02 -9.14
C GLU A 231 11.59 8.59 -8.56
N GLU A 232 11.84 8.42 -7.26
CA GLU A 232 11.91 7.09 -6.64
C GLU A 232 10.51 6.48 -6.42
N THR A 233 9.53 7.32 -6.09
CA THR A 233 8.12 6.92 -5.95
C THR A 233 7.53 6.53 -7.30
N SER A 234 7.90 7.22 -8.37
CA SER A 234 7.49 6.83 -9.73
C SER A 234 7.97 5.41 -10.10
N LYS A 235 9.21 5.05 -9.74
CA LYS A 235 9.80 3.73 -10.08
C LYS A 235 9.15 2.56 -9.33
N SER A 236 8.59 2.76 -8.15
CA SER A 236 7.94 1.67 -7.40
C SER A 236 6.61 1.22 -8.03
N PHE A 237 6.04 2.04 -8.89
CA PHE A 237 4.79 1.80 -9.58
C PHE A 237 4.96 1.17 -10.98
N ASP A 238 6.15 1.23 -11.58
CA ASP A 238 6.40 0.83 -12.98
C ASP A 238 5.94 -0.60 -13.27
N LYS A 239 6.26 -1.55 -12.39
CA LYS A 239 5.83 -2.95 -12.53
C LYS A 239 4.32 -3.10 -12.54
N ASP A 240 3.63 -2.24 -11.80
CA ASP A 240 2.18 -2.27 -11.69
C ASP A 240 1.47 -1.55 -12.82
N LEU A 241 2.15 -0.64 -13.52
CA LEU A 241 1.66 0.14 -14.65
C LEU A 241 1.87 -0.52 -16.02
N ALA A 242 2.50 -1.70 -16.08
CA ALA A 242 2.69 -2.43 -17.32
C ALA A 242 1.33 -2.64 -18.01
N LYS A 243 1.08 -1.87 -19.08
CA LYS A 243 -0.20 -1.84 -19.80
C LYS A 243 -0.33 -3.06 -20.69
N ASN A 244 -1.54 -3.56 -20.80
CA ASN A 244 -1.90 -4.48 -21.88
C ASN A 244 -2.01 -3.74 -23.22
N THR A 245 -1.99 -4.48 -24.33
CA THR A 245 -2.12 -3.95 -25.69
C THR A 245 -3.51 -3.36 -25.96
N ASN A 246 -4.53 -3.79 -25.21
CA ASN A 246 -5.90 -3.31 -25.31
C ASN A 246 -6.58 -3.30 -23.93
N TYR A 247 -7.72 -2.63 -23.85
CA TYR A 247 -8.48 -2.43 -22.62
C TYR A 247 -9.78 -3.27 -22.62
N SER A 248 -9.85 -4.31 -23.45
CA SER A 248 -11.10 -5.01 -23.75
C SER A 248 -11.74 -5.65 -22.52
N ARG A 249 -10.95 -6.19 -21.58
CA ARG A 249 -11.46 -6.81 -20.35
C ARG A 249 -11.87 -5.76 -19.34
N VAL A 250 -11.13 -4.66 -19.22
CA VAL A 250 -11.52 -3.52 -18.37
C VAL A 250 -12.84 -2.92 -18.85
N TYR A 251 -12.99 -2.66 -20.15
CA TYR A 251 -14.25 -2.17 -20.70
C TYR A 251 -15.37 -3.18 -20.46
N ALA A 252 -15.17 -4.46 -20.81
CA ALA A 252 -16.19 -5.47 -20.60
C ALA A 252 -16.61 -5.59 -19.13
N TYR A 253 -15.67 -5.53 -18.20
CA TYR A 253 -15.95 -5.57 -16.77
C TYR A 253 -16.74 -4.36 -16.30
N LEU A 254 -16.27 -3.15 -16.60
CA LEU A 254 -16.93 -1.93 -16.15
C LEU A 254 -18.30 -1.74 -16.81
N THR A 255 -18.45 -2.03 -18.10
CA THR A 255 -19.71 -1.80 -18.81
C THR A 255 -20.70 -2.94 -18.69
N LYS A 256 -20.25 -4.21 -18.66
CA LYS A 256 -21.15 -5.37 -18.62
C LYS A 256 -21.35 -5.94 -17.22
N THR A 257 -20.33 -5.90 -16.36
CA THR A 257 -20.41 -6.45 -14.99
C THR A 257 -20.76 -5.37 -13.96
N ARG A 258 -20.21 -4.16 -14.12
CA ARG A 258 -20.48 -3.02 -13.23
C ARG A 258 -21.55 -2.08 -13.75
N ASN A 259 -22.04 -2.29 -14.97
CA ASN A 259 -23.07 -1.48 -15.62
C ASN A 259 -22.76 0.03 -15.61
N ILE A 260 -21.49 0.42 -15.69
CA ILE A 260 -21.08 1.82 -15.87
C ILE A 260 -21.08 2.13 -17.37
N ASP A 261 -21.58 3.30 -17.75
CA ASP A 261 -21.70 3.66 -19.16
C ASP A 261 -20.34 3.76 -19.86
N TYR A 262 -20.31 3.40 -21.14
CA TYR A 262 -19.07 3.42 -21.94
C TYR A 262 -18.42 4.80 -21.94
N ASP A 263 -19.21 5.87 -22.04
CA ASP A 263 -18.68 7.24 -22.11
C ASP A 263 -18.03 7.64 -20.78
N ILE A 264 -18.57 7.17 -19.66
CA ILE A 264 -17.98 7.37 -18.33
C ILE A 264 -16.67 6.59 -18.22
N VAL A 265 -16.63 5.31 -18.62
CA VAL A 265 -15.39 4.54 -18.61
C VAL A 265 -14.33 5.20 -19.50
N ASN A 266 -14.73 5.65 -20.70
CA ASN A 266 -13.85 6.30 -21.65
C ASN A 266 -13.28 7.63 -21.12
N GLU A 267 -14.05 8.38 -20.33
CA GLU A 267 -13.58 9.57 -19.64
C GLU A 267 -12.41 9.26 -18.69
N PHE A 268 -12.54 8.21 -17.87
CA PHE A 268 -11.47 7.77 -16.96
C PHE A 268 -10.24 7.22 -17.69
N VAL A 269 -10.44 6.55 -18.83
CA VAL A 269 -9.32 6.08 -19.69
C VAL A 269 -8.58 7.27 -20.30
N LYS A 270 -9.30 8.26 -20.86
CA LYS A 270 -8.71 9.44 -21.49
C LYS A 270 -7.92 10.30 -20.52
N GLN A 271 -8.36 10.39 -19.26
CA GLN A 271 -7.62 11.07 -18.19
C GLN A 271 -6.45 10.23 -17.63
N ASP A 272 -6.19 9.05 -18.20
CA ASP A 272 -5.15 8.10 -17.77
C ASP A 272 -5.29 7.76 -16.26
N LEU A 273 -6.53 7.65 -15.78
CA LEU A 273 -6.86 7.29 -14.40
C LEU A 273 -7.03 5.78 -14.23
N ILE A 274 -7.41 5.08 -15.30
CA ILE A 274 -7.55 3.62 -15.30
C ILE A 274 -6.80 2.98 -16.45
N ILE A 275 -6.24 1.80 -16.21
CA ILE A 275 -5.58 0.97 -17.22
C ILE A 275 -5.98 -0.50 -17.08
N GLU A 276 -5.84 -1.25 -18.16
CA GLU A 276 -5.75 -2.71 -18.12
C GLU A 276 -4.27 -3.10 -17.99
N ASP A 277 -3.91 -3.81 -16.91
CA ASP A 277 -2.54 -4.29 -16.73
C ASP A 277 -2.28 -5.58 -17.54
N VAL A 278 -1.01 -5.99 -17.64
CA VAL A 278 -0.60 -7.24 -18.34
C VAL A 278 -1.26 -8.51 -17.80
N LYS A 279 -1.78 -8.50 -16.57
CA LYS A 279 -2.54 -9.60 -15.96
C LYS A 279 -4.05 -9.43 -16.14
N HIS A 280 -4.46 -8.44 -16.92
CA HIS A 280 -5.85 -8.07 -17.18
C HIS A 280 -6.60 -7.59 -15.94
N ASN A 281 -5.91 -6.99 -14.97
CA ASN A 281 -6.57 -6.30 -13.87
C ASN A 281 -6.96 -4.88 -14.29
N LEU A 282 -8.07 -4.40 -13.73
CA LEU A 282 -8.40 -2.99 -13.70
C LEU A 282 -7.50 -2.32 -12.67
N THR A 283 -6.60 -1.47 -13.14
CA THR A 283 -5.67 -0.71 -12.31
C THR A 283 -6.10 0.75 -12.28
N PHE A 284 -6.36 1.28 -11.10
CA PHE A 284 -6.63 2.70 -10.87
C PHE A 284 -5.34 3.40 -10.44
N LYS A 285 -5.02 4.50 -11.11
CA LYS A 285 -3.90 5.38 -10.79
C LYS A 285 -4.36 6.47 -9.85
N MET A 286 -3.72 6.58 -8.70
CA MET A 286 -3.96 7.63 -7.71
C MET A 286 -3.07 8.81 -8.09
N LYS A 287 -3.68 9.96 -8.38
CA LYS A 287 -2.96 11.17 -8.78
C LYS A 287 -3.22 12.28 -7.77
N ASP A 288 -2.20 13.08 -7.49
CA ASP A 288 -2.36 14.29 -6.67
C ASP A 288 -3.00 15.44 -7.49
N LYS A 289 -3.08 16.64 -6.90
CA LYS A 289 -3.68 17.82 -7.55
C LYS A 289 -2.92 18.24 -8.81
N ASP A 290 -1.60 18.01 -8.81
CA ASP A 290 -0.65 18.36 -9.87
C ASP A 290 -0.50 17.22 -10.90
N ASN A 291 -1.36 16.20 -10.82
CA ASN A 291 -1.39 15.01 -11.66
C ASN A 291 -0.18 14.05 -11.52
N ASN A 292 0.62 14.17 -10.46
CA ASN A 292 1.68 13.21 -10.17
C ASN A 292 1.11 11.89 -9.67
N LEU A 293 1.71 10.77 -10.09
CA LEU A 293 1.32 9.45 -9.63
C LEU A 293 1.78 9.22 -8.19
N ILE A 294 0.82 9.09 -7.28
CA ILE A 294 1.04 8.92 -5.83
C ILE A 294 0.62 7.56 -5.30
N GLY A 295 0.07 6.69 -6.15
CA GLY A 295 -0.37 5.36 -5.73
C GLY A 295 -1.09 4.57 -6.79
N ILE A 296 -1.30 3.29 -6.49
CA ILE A 296 -1.99 2.35 -7.37
C ILE A 296 -2.88 1.43 -6.54
N THR A 297 -4.11 1.23 -7.02
CA THR A 297 -4.95 0.11 -6.59
C THR A 297 -5.38 -0.73 -7.79
N LYS A 298 -5.57 -2.03 -7.57
CA LYS A 298 -5.93 -3.00 -8.58
C LYS A 298 -7.14 -3.79 -8.15
N ARG A 299 -7.95 -4.12 -9.16
CA ARG A 299 -9.07 -5.04 -9.03
C ARG A 299 -9.06 -6.01 -10.19
N GLU A 300 -9.23 -7.29 -9.90
CA GLU A 300 -9.36 -8.29 -10.96
C GLU A 300 -10.70 -8.11 -11.71
N THR A 301 -10.66 -8.28 -13.04
CA THR A 301 -11.83 -8.17 -13.93
C THR A 301 -12.50 -9.52 -14.23
N GLY A 302 -11.95 -10.61 -13.69
CA GLY A 302 -12.40 -11.98 -13.88
C GLY A 302 -13.26 -12.51 -12.74
N TYR A 303 -13.17 -13.83 -12.51
CA TYR A 303 -14.04 -14.55 -11.57
C TYR A 303 -13.52 -14.60 -10.14
N LYS A 304 -12.22 -14.35 -9.89
CA LYS A 304 -11.66 -14.35 -8.54
C LYS A 304 -11.73 -12.95 -7.93
N LYS A 305 -12.00 -12.90 -6.63
CA LYS A 305 -11.93 -11.65 -5.86
C LYS A 305 -10.48 -11.36 -5.54
N PHE A 306 -9.90 -10.41 -6.25
CA PHE A 306 -8.59 -9.84 -5.94
C PHE A 306 -8.69 -8.32 -5.87
N VAL A 307 -8.20 -7.78 -4.76
CA VAL A 307 -8.02 -6.35 -4.51
C VAL A 307 -6.61 -6.18 -4.00
N TYR A 308 -5.87 -5.22 -4.56
CA TYR A 308 -4.49 -4.94 -4.19
C TYR A 308 -4.24 -3.45 -4.19
N ILE A 309 -3.59 -2.95 -3.16
CA ILE A 309 -3.11 -1.58 -3.09
C ILE A 309 -1.59 -1.67 -3.02
N ASN A 310 -0.90 -0.91 -3.88
CA ASN A 310 0.57 -0.87 -3.84
C ASN A 310 1.00 -0.27 -2.48
N PRO A 311 1.92 -0.90 -1.73
CA PRO A 311 2.33 -0.44 -0.39
C PRO A 311 2.93 0.96 -0.34
N ASP A 312 3.41 1.48 -1.47
CA ASP A 312 3.95 2.85 -1.56
C ASP A 312 2.87 3.88 -1.95
N SER A 313 1.60 3.46 -2.00
CA SER A 313 0.47 4.36 -2.31
C SER A 313 0.18 5.32 -1.15
N ASP A 314 -0.02 6.58 -1.49
CA ASP A 314 -0.42 7.63 -0.56
C ASP A 314 -1.84 7.39 0.01
N ILE A 315 -2.04 7.84 1.24
CA ILE A 315 -3.29 7.74 1.99
C ILE A 315 -4.44 8.57 1.37
N LYS A 316 -4.14 9.53 0.51
CA LYS A 316 -5.14 10.41 -0.15
C LYS A 316 -6.13 9.68 -1.06
N GLY A 317 -5.87 8.42 -1.41
CA GLY A 317 -6.86 7.63 -2.14
C GLY A 317 -6.84 7.86 -3.65
N PHE A 318 -7.76 7.19 -4.34
CA PHE A 318 -7.96 7.40 -5.78
C PHE A 318 -8.93 8.57 -5.98
N SER A 319 -8.59 9.55 -6.82
CA SER A 319 -9.45 10.72 -7.02
C SER A 319 -9.80 10.98 -8.48
N PHE A 320 -10.98 11.55 -8.69
CA PHE A 320 -11.49 12.04 -9.97
C PHE A 320 -11.91 13.50 -9.81
N LYS A 321 -11.28 14.39 -10.57
CA LYS A 321 -11.56 15.84 -10.57
C LYS A 321 -12.56 16.13 -11.68
N THR A 322 -13.65 16.83 -11.36
CA THR A 322 -14.61 17.30 -12.39
C THR A 322 -14.30 18.72 -12.88
N SER A 323 -13.38 19.42 -12.20
CA SER A 323 -12.96 20.79 -12.50
C SER A 323 -11.54 21.02 -11.98
N ASP A 324 -10.82 21.98 -12.56
CA ASP A 324 -9.51 22.41 -12.08
C ASP A 324 -9.60 23.33 -10.85
N THR A 325 -10.78 23.90 -10.59
CA THR A 325 -11.06 24.75 -9.42
C THR A 325 -12.18 24.15 -8.56
N PRO A 326 -11.96 22.96 -7.97
CA PRO A 326 -12.99 22.32 -7.16
C PRO A 326 -13.25 23.11 -5.87
N ASN A 327 -14.50 23.11 -5.42
CA ASN A 327 -14.91 23.70 -4.16
C ASN A 327 -15.61 22.69 -3.22
N LYS A 328 -15.74 21.43 -3.67
CA LYS A 328 -16.41 20.38 -2.91
C LYS A 328 -15.70 19.02 -2.99
N LEU A 329 -15.65 18.30 -1.87
CA LEU A 329 -15.09 16.96 -1.78
C LEU A 329 -16.18 15.90 -1.54
N TYR A 330 -16.10 14.78 -2.24
CA TYR A 330 -16.95 13.62 -2.05
C TYR A 330 -16.10 12.39 -1.71
N PHE A 331 -16.44 11.65 -0.65
CA PHE A 331 -15.67 10.49 -0.21
C PHE A 331 -16.45 9.18 -0.32
N PHE A 332 -15.84 8.17 -0.95
CA PHE A 332 -16.41 6.85 -1.23
C PHE A 332 -15.51 5.75 -0.69
N GLU A 333 -16.07 4.57 -0.43
CA GLU A 333 -15.29 3.42 0.03
C GLU A 333 -14.40 2.84 -1.08
N ALA A 334 -14.94 2.71 -2.30
CA ALA A 334 -14.20 2.14 -3.44
C ALA A 334 -14.32 2.97 -4.73
N PRO A 335 -13.38 2.81 -5.69
CA PRO A 335 -13.41 3.58 -6.94
C PRO A 335 -14.63 3.28 -7.82
N ILE A 336 -15.20 2.08 -7.73
CA ILE A 336 -16.36 1.70 -8.55
C ILE A 336 -17.63 2.40 -8.05
N ASP A 337 -17.76 2.60 -6.74
CA ASP A 337 -18.87 3.34 -6.15
C ASP A 337 -18.79 4.82 -6.51
N LEU A 338 -17.57 5.37 -6.47
CA LEU A 338 -17.28 6.70 -7.01
C LEU A 338 -17.72 6.84 -8.48
N MET A 339 -17.33 5.92 -9.35
CA MET A 339 -17.73 5.96 -10.77
C MET A 339 -19.25 5.84 -10.96
N SER A 340 -19.89 5.00 -10.16
CA SER A 340 -21.34 4.76 -10.21
C SER A 340 -22.11 6.01 -9.76
N PHE A 341 -21.69 6.62 -8.66
CA PHE A 341 -22.25 7.87 -8.17
C PHE A 341 -22.03 9.02 -9.16
N TYR A 342 -20.83 9.13 -9.75
CA TYR A 342 -20.51 10.13 -10.75
C TYR A 342 -21.49 10.06 -11.94
N GLU A 343 -21.72 8.87 -12.48
CA GLU A 343 -22.66 8.71 -13.59
C GLU A 343 -24.08 9.12 -13.20
N MET A 344 -24.56 8.71 -12.03
CA MET A 344 -25.93 9.01 -11.57
C MET A 344 -26.16 10.50 -11.30
N ASN A 345 -25.10 11.26 -11.03
CA ASN A 345 -25.20 12.62 -10.50
C ASN A 345 -24.42 13.66 -11.31
N LYS A 346 -23.98 13.32 -12.53
CA LYS A 346 -23.09 14.17 -13.35
C LYS A 346 -23.49 15.64 -13.42
N ASN A 347 -24.79 15.95 -13.49
CA ASN A 347 -25.30 17.31 -13.59
C ASN A 347 -25.03 18.21 -12.37
N ARG A 348 -24.83 17.63 -11.18
CA ARG A 348 -24.65 18.38 -9.91
C ARG A 348 -23.24 18.25 -9.32
N LEU A 349 -22.34 17.58 -10.03
CA LEU A 349 -20.97 17.33 -9.59
C LEU A 349 -19.97 18.25 -10.29
N ASN A 350 -20.43 19.39 -10.81
CA ASN A 350 -19.54 20.44 -11.29
C ASN A 350 -18.67 20.91 -10.10
N ASP A 351 -17.43 21.30 -10.37
CA ASP A 351 -16.51 21.86 -9.36
C ASP A 351 -16.24 20.96 -8.14
N SER A 352 -16.12 19.66 -8.37
CA SER A 352 -15.98 18.66 -7.31
C SER A 352 -14.73 17.78 -7.49
N VAL A 353 -14.20 17.28 -6.38
CA VAL A 353 -13.28 16.13 -6.38
C VAL A 353 -13.98 14.96 -5.71
N LEU A 354 -14.09 13.85 -6.43
CA LEU A 354 -14.56 12.60 -5.88
C LEU A 354 -13.35 11.75 -5.49
N ILE A 355 -13.37 11.18 -4.30
CA ILE A 355 -12.22 10.48 -3.69
C ILE A 355 -12.68 9.13 -3.17
N SER A 356 -12.00 8.06 -3.60
CA SER A 356 -12.13 6.74 -3.00
C SER A 356 -11.03 6.53 -1.96
N MET A 357 -11.47 6.27 -0.72
CA MET A 357 -10.63 6.04 0.45
C MET A 357 -9.97 4.64 0.45
N GLN A 358 -10.39 3.74 -0.43
CA GLN A 358 -9.98 2.33 -0.46
C GLN A 358 -10.29 1.63 0.88
N GLY A 359 -11.55 1.76 1.32
CA GLY A 359 -12.06 1.36 2.63
C GLY A 359 -12.33 2.56 3.56
N LEU A 360 -12.92 2.31 4.72
CA LEU A 360 -13.36 3.31 5.69
C LEU A 360 -12.19 3.97 6.48
N LYS A 361 -11.39 4.80 5.79
CA LYS A 361 -10.15 5.41 6.32
C LYS A 361 -10.33 6.89 6.67
N HIS A 362 -10.46 7.19 7.96
CA HIS A 362 -10.56 8.56 8.47
C HIS A 362 -9.36 9.46 8.05
N ASN A 363 -8.13 8.95 8.12
CA ASN A 363 -6.94 9.72 7.72
C ASN A 363 -6.97 10.18 6.25
N CYS A 364 -7.63 9.43 5.36
CA CYS A 364 -7.80 9.84 3.97
C CYS A 364 -8.61 11.14 3.86
N ILE A 365 -9.67 11.29 4.67
CA ILE A 365 -10.49 12.50 4.73
C ILE A 365 -9.64 13.68 5.23
N LYS A 366 -8.96 13.51 6.36
CA LYS A 366 -8.13 14.54 6.97
C LYS A 366 -7.08 15.09 5.99
N GLU A 367 -6.34 14.20 5.34
CA GLU A 367 -5.26 14.56 4.41
C GLU A 367 -5.81 15.27 3.15
N ASN A 368 -6.97 14.85 2.65
CA ASN A 368 -7.59 15.52 1.49
C ASN A 368 -8.16 16.90 1.85
N ILE A 369 -8.74 17.08 3.05
CA ILE A 369 -9.17 18.41 3.52
C ILE A 369 -7.99 19.38 3.53
N ALA A 370 -6.85 18.95 4.07
CA ALA A 370 -5.63 19.77 4.10
C ALA A 370 -5.04 20.00 2.70
N HIS A 371 -4.99 18.95 1.88
CA HIS A 371 -4.40 18.99 0.53
C HIS A 371 -5.16 19.91 -0.43
N TRP A 372 -6.50 19.84 -0.39
CA TRP A 372 -7.37 20.65 -1.24
C TRP A 372 -7.75 22.00 -0.61
N ASN A 373 -7.62 22.14 0.71
CA ASN A 373 -8.12 23.29 1.47
C ASN A 373 -9.62 23.55 1.25
N ILE A 374 -10.43 22.47 1.20
CA ILE A 374 -11.88 22.51 0.96
C ILE A 374 -12.63 21.98 2.18
N LYS A 375 -13.67 22.70 2.61
CA LYS A 375 -14.51 22.35 3.76
C LYS A 375 -15.95 21.95 3.41
N ASP A 376 -16.42 22.15 2.17
CA ASP A 376 -17.69 21.53 1.73
C ASP A 376 -17.42 20.06 1.38
N ILE A 377 -17.93 19.18 2.22
CA ILE A 377 -17.60 17.76 2.22
C ILE A 377 -18.88 16.94 2.23
N CYS A 378 -18.90 15.89 1.42
CA CYS A 378 -19.96 14.90 1.40
C CYS A 378 -19.37 13.49 1.56
N LEU A 379 -19.84 12.74 2.56
CA LEU A 379 -19.55 11.31 2.66
C LEU A 379 -20.61 10.51 1.93
N CYS A 380 -20.15 9.56 1.13
CA CYS A 380 -20.95 8.70 0.26
C CYS A 380 -20.57 7.23 0.48
N VAL A 381 -20.57 6.79 1.74
CA VAL A 381 -20.19 5.42 2.16
C VAL A 381 -21.33 4.41 1.93
N ASP A 382 -21.03 3.12 2.09
CA ASP A 382 -21.97 2.04 1.83
C ASP A 382 -23.13 2.05 2.84
N ASN A 383 -24.27 1.53 2.42
CA ASN A 383 -25.47 1.41 3.26
C ASN A 383 -25.43 0.10 4.06
N ASP A 384 -24.49 0.02 4.99
CA ASP A 384 -24.36 -1.09 5.93
C ASP A 384 -23.98 -0.60 7.34
N GLU A 385 -23.83 -1.53 8.27
CA GLU A 385 -23.50 -1.23 9.66
C GLU A 385 -22.13 -0.54 9.78
N ALA A 386 -21.13 -0.96 8.99
CA ALA A 386 -19.79 -0.38 9.02
C ALA A 386 -19.78 1.06 8.51
N GLY A 387 -20.49 1.33 7.40
CA GLY A 387 -20.67 2.67 6.84
C GLY A 387 -21.38 3.61 7.83
N ASN A 388 -22.46 3.14 8.48
CA ASN A 388 -23.18 3.93 9.49
C ASN A 388 -22.31 4.26 10.71
N ASN A 389 -21.56 3.28 11.23
CA ASN A 389 -20.62 3.50 12.34
C ASN A 389 -19.52 4.50 11.94
N PHE A 390 -19.02 4.42 10.71
CA PHE A 390 -18.04 5.37 10.20
C PHE A 390 -18.60 6.80 10.14
N ILE A 391 -19.83 6.98 9.66
CA ILE A 391 -20.49 8.29 9.60
C ILE A 391 -20.59 8.93 10.98
N ASN A 392 -21.03 8.17 11.99
CA ASN A 392 -21.16 8.69 13.35
C ASN A 392 -19.80 9.14 13.90
N ARG A 393 -18.76 8.32 13.70
CA ARG A 393 -17.39 8.68 14.06
C ARG A 393 -16.88 9.96 13.37
N ILE A 394 -17.17 10.13 12.08
CA ILE A 394 -16.74 11.33 11.35
C ILE A 394 -17.55 12.57 11.75
N LYS A 395 -18.84 12.44 12.05
CA LYS A 395 -19.65 13.54 12.60
C LYS A 395 -19.07 14.08 13.90
N GLU A 396 -18.65 13.19 14.79
CA GLU A 396 -18.02 13.55 16.07
C GLU A 396 -16.65 14.19 15.85
N ALA A 397 -15.80 13.60 15.00
CA ALA A 397 -14.45 14.09 14.77
C ALA A 397 -14.38 15.45 14.07
N TYR A 398 -15.42 15.83 13.32
CA TYR A 398 -15.50 17.08 12.57
C TYR A 398 -16.77 17.87 12.89
N SER A 399 -17.13 17.99 14.17
CA SER A 399 -18.32 18.74 14.61
C SER A 399 -18.33 20.20 14.12
N ASP A 400 -17.15 20.78 13.87
CA ASP A 400 -16.99 22.16 13.41
C ASP A 400 -17.12 22.31 11.88
N ILE A 401 -17.27 21.20 11.15
CA ILE A 401 -17.45 21.18 9.69
C ILE A 401 -18.85 20.65 9.39
N ASN A 402 -19.64 21.44 8.67
CA ASN A 402 -20.95 21.01 8.21
C ASN A 402 -20.82 19.98 7.06
N MET A 403 -20.59 18.71 7.41
CA MET A 403 -20.50 17.61 6.46
C MET A 403 -21.89 17.13 6.03
N LYS A 404 -22.04 16.84 4.73
CA LYS A 404 -23.22 16.18 4.15
C LYS A 404 -23.00 14.68 4.10
N PHE A 405 -24.08 13.91 4.20
CA PHE A 405 -24.06 12.45 4.12
C PHE A 405 -25.09 12.01 3.10
N GLU A 406 -24.65 11.31 2.07
CA GLU A 406 -25.52 10.71 1.06
C GLU A 406 -25.31 9.20 1.08
N ILE A 407 -26.39 8.44 1.18
CA ILE A 407 -26.34 6.98 1.33
C ILE A 407 -27.05 6.34 0.14
N PRO A 408 -26.49 5.27 -0.45
CA PRO A 408 -27.17 4.54 -1.52
C PRO A 408 -28.47 3.91 -1.00
N LYS A 409 -29.43 3.71 -1.91
CA LYS A 409 -30.71 3.08 -1.58
C LYS A 409 -30.56 1.57 -1.39
N SER A 410 -29.68 0.97 -2.17
CA SER A 410 -29.24 -0.43 -2.10
C SER A 410 -27.98 -0.52 -1.21
N LYS A 411 -27.27 -1.66 -1.21
CA LYS A 411 -26.08 -1.83 -0.38
C LYS A 411 -24.97 -0.81 -0.71
N ASP A 412 -24.69 -0.64 -2.00
CA ASP A 412 -23.63 0.26 -2.49
C ASP A 412 -24.11 1.06 -3.72
N TRP A 413 -23.32 2.05 -4.14
CA TRP A 413 -23.66 2.90 -5.29
C TRP A 413 -23.65 2.12 -6.61
N ASN A 414 -22.88 1.04 -6.71
CA ASN A 414 -22.87 0.19 -7.89
C ASN A 414 -24.15 -0.64 -8.04
N GLU A 415 -24.74 -1.10 -6.95
CA GLU A 415 -26.05 -1.75 -6.95
C GLU A 415 -27.15 -0.77 -7.33
N ASP A 416 -27.10 0.46 -6.82
CA ASP A 416 -28.07 1.51 -7.16
C ASP A 416 -28.10 1.82 -8.65
N ILE A 417 -26.93 1.99 -9.29
CA ILE A 417 -26.90 2.27 -10.73
C ILE A 417 -27.38 1.07 -11.55
N LYS A 418 -27.07 -0.16 -11.12
CA LYS A 418 -27.60 -1.39 -11.76
C LYS A 418 -29.12 -1.41 -11.71
N ASN A 419 -29.68 -1.22 -10.52
CA ASN A 419 -31.12 -1.20 -10.27
C ASN A 419 -31.82 -0.06 -11.02
N PHE A 420 -31.23 1.13 -11.04
CA PHE A 420 -31.75 2.29 -11.78
C PHE A 420 -31.80 2.02 -13.27
N LYS A 421 -30.69 1.54 -13.86
CA LYS A 421 -30.62 1.27 -15.31
C LYS A 421 -31.57 0.16 -15.72
N GLU A 422 -31.79 -0.83 -14.86
CA GLU A 422 -32.75 -1.91 -15.05
C GLU A 422 -34.18 -1.39 -15.09
N LYS A 423 -34.57 -0.58 -14.10
CA LYS A 423 -35.89 0.05 -14.07
C LYS A 423 -36.10 1.00 -15.25
N ASP A 424 -35.12 1.84 -15.59
CA ASP A 424 -35.19 2.77 -16.74
C ASP A 424 -35.42 2.01 -18.06
N LEU A 425 -34.83 0.83 -18.21
CA LEU A 425 -35.03 0.00 -19.39
C LEU A 425 -36.39 -0.65 -19.46
N ILE A 426 -36.86 -1.22 -18.34
CA ILE A 426 -38.18 -1.85 -18.27
C ILE A 426 -39.27 -0.79 -18.48
N ASN A 427 -39.07 0.42 -17.93
CA ASN A 427 -40.02 1.52 -18.03
C ASN A 427 -39.99 2.26 -19.37
N LYS A 428 -38.90 2.17 -20.14
CA LYS A 428 -38.86 2.68 -21.50
C LYS A 428 -39.63 1.74 -22.41
N GLU A 429 -40.93 1.98 -22.50
CA GLU A 429 -41.73 1.59 -23.66
C GLU A 429 -41.22 2.39 -24.86
N TYR A 430 -40.22 1.86 -25.55
CA TYR A 430 -39.95 2.32 -26.90
C TYR A 430 -41.18 1.93 -27.72
N LYS A 431 -41.73 2.84 -28.53
CA LYS A 431 -43.06 2.68 -29.18
C LYS A 431 -43.30 1.31 -29.86
N ASN A 432 -42.24 0.58 -30.20
CA ASN A 432 -42.29 -0.73 -30.82
C ASN A 432 -41.62 -1.87 -30.03
N LEU A 433 -40.90 -1.60 -28.93
CA LEU A 433 -40.11 -2.58 -28.17
C LEU A 433 -40.38 -2.49 -26.67
N ARG A 434 -40.55 -3.65 -26.03
CA ARG A 434 -40.67 -3.81 -24.58
C ARG A 434 -39.53 -4.66 -24.04
N VAL A 435 -39.21 -4.48 -22.75
CA VAL A 435 -38.19 -5.28 -22.06
C VAL A 435 -38.84 -6.01 -20.89
N VAL A 436 -38.70 -7.33 -20.87
CA VAL A 436 -39.10 -8.20 -19.76
C VAL A 436 -37.82 -8.76 -19.14
N LYS A 437 -37.75 -8.79 -17.80
CA LYS A 437 -36.68 -9.47 -17.06
C LYS A 437 -37.26 -10.69 -16.33
N PRO A 438 -37.20 -11.89 -16.92
CA PRO A 438 -37.86 -13.04 -16.30
C PRO A 438 -37.00 -13.70 -15.21
N SER A 439 -35.71 -13.40 -15.12
CA SER A 439 -34.81 -13.83 -14.04
C SER A 439 -33.60 -12.91 -13.94
N ASP A 440 -32.78 -13.09 -12.90
CA ASP A 440 -31.52 -12.36 -12.78
C ASP A 440 -30.61 -12.58 -13.99
N ASN A 441 -29.98 -11.48 -14.42
CA ASN A 441 -29.13 -11.42 -15.61
C ASN A 441 -29.77 -11.92 -16.91
N ARG A 442 -31.11 -11.85 -17.04
CA ARG A 442 -31.81 -12.30 -18.24
C ARG A 442 -32.82 -11.28 -18.70
N TYR A 443 -32.55 -10.67 -19.86
CA TYR A 443 -33.36 -9.59 -20.43
C TYR A 443 -33.91 -10.04 -21.78
N VAL A 444 -35.22 -10.01 -21.93
CA VAL A 444 -35.93 -10.39 -23.16
C VAL A 444 -36.56 -9.15 -23.76
N VAL A 445 -36.12 -8.78 -24.96
CA VAL A 445 -36.74 -7.71 -25.76
C VAL A 445 -37.86 -8.32 -26.59
N THR A 446 -39.05 -7.75 -26.47
CA THR A 446 -40.26 -8.18 -27.19
C THR A 446 -40.81 -7.04 -28.04
N ASP A 447 -41.60 -7.37 -29.06
CA ASP A 447 -42.43 -6.37 -29.73
C ASP A 447 -43.60 -5.93 -28.82
N LYS A 448 -44.38 -4.93 -29.26
CA LYS A 448 -45.58 -4.48 -28.52
C LYS A 448 -46.63 -5.57 -28.26
N ARG A 449 -46.62 -6.67 -29.04
CA ARG A 449 -47.54 -7.81 -28.90
C ARG A 449 -46.98 -8.88 -27.95
N GLY A 450 -45.78 -8.68 -27.41
CA GLY A 450 -45.11 -9.63 -26.51
C GLY A 450 -44.33 -10.72 -27.22
N VAL A 451 -44.15 -10.65 -28.56
CA VAL A 451 -43.36 -11.62 -29.31
C VAL A 451 -41.88 -11.37 -29.05
N LYS A 452 -41.16 -12.41 -28.60
CA LYS A 452 -39.71 -12.36 -28.35
C LYS A 452 -38.96 -12.00 -29.63
N ILE A 453 -38.18 -10.92 -29.57
CA ILE A 453 -37.27 -10.50 -30.64
C ILE A 453 -35.86 -11.02 -30.34
N LYS A 454 -35.34 -10.73 -29.14
CA LYS A 454 -34.00 -11.11 -28.74
C LYS A 454 -33.85 -11.21 -27.24
N GLU A 455 -32.87 -11.98 -26.79
CA GLU A 455 -32.52 -12.15 -25.38
C GLU A 455 -31.06 -11.79 -25.15
N PHE A 456 -30.79 -11.21 -23.99
CA PHE A 456 -29.49 -10.74 -23.57
C PHE A 456 -29.22 -11.14 -22.13
N ASN A 457 -27.95 -11.39 -21.83
CA ASN A 457 -27.52 -11.78 -20.48
C ASN A 457 -27.02 -10.58 -19.65
N ASN A 458 -27.03 -9.39 -20.21
CA ASN A 458 -26.60 -8.17 -19.54
C ASN A 458 -27.37 -6.96 -20.07
N ILE A 459 -27.46 -5.95 -19.22
CA ILE A 459 -28.27 -4.77 -19.50
C ILE A 459 -27.72 -3.89 -20.63
N TYR A 460 -26.41 -3.89 -20.83
CA TYR A 460 -25.73 -3.00 -21.76
C TYR A 460 -26.02 -3.39 -23.21
N GLU A 461 -25.91 -4.68 -23.52
CA GLU A 461 -26.26 -5.20 -24.84
C GLU A 461 -27.75 -5.02 -25.14
N THR A 462 -28.61 -5.14 -24.12
CA THR A 462 -30.04 -4.79 -24.23
C THR A 462 -30.23 -3.31 -24.59
N LYS A 463 -29.58 -2.38 -23.89
CA LYS A 463 -29.64 -0.93 -24.20
C LYS A 463 -29.16 -0.64 -25.61
N LYS A 464 -28.01 -1.21 -25.99
CA LYS A 464 -27.41 -1.01 -27.31
C LYS A 464 -28.35 -1.50 -28.41
N PHE A 465 -28.89 -2.72 -28.27
CA PHE A 465 -29.87 -3.25 -29.22
C PHE A 465 -31.08 -2.35 -29.36
N ILE A 466 -31.65 -1.89 -28.26
CA ILE A 466 -32.82 -1.01 -28.32
C ILE A 466 -32.48 0.33 -28.96
N LYS A 467 -31.33 0.94 -28.62
CA LYS A 467 -30.87 2.21 -29.22
C LYS A 467 -30.64 2.09 -30.72
N ASP A 468 -30.06 0.98 -31.16
CA ASP A 468 -29.75 0.72 -32.57
C ASP A 468 -31.04 0.42 -33.38
N ASN A 469 -32.09 -0.11 -32.73
CA ASN A 469 -33.35 -0.50 -33.37
C ASN A 469 -34.53 0.47 -33.09
N THR A 470 -34.26 1.62 -32.46
CA THR A 470 -35.25 2.70 -32.29
C THR A 470 -35.11 3.72 -33.43
N PRO A 471 -36.20 4.12 -34.11
CA PRO A 471 -36.16 5.15 -35.17
C PRO A 471 -35.53 6.48 -34.70
N GLU A 472 -34.83 7.19 -35.59
CA GLU A 472 -34.11 8.43 -35.26
C GLU A 472 -34.99 9.57 -34.71
N GLU A 473 -36.26 9.65 -35.13
CA GLU A 473 -37.21 10.65 -34.64
C GLU A 473 -37.48 10.54 -33.12
N ASP A 474 -37.43 9.33 -32.56
CA ASP A 474 -37.61 9.08 -31.12
C ASP A 474 -36.28 9.23 -30.33
N LYS A 475 -35.11 9.28 -31.00
CA LYS A 475 -33.82 9.57 -30.38
C LYS A 475 -33.71 11.04 -29.95
N ASN A 476 -34.26 11.95 -30.76
CA ASN A 476 -34.17 13.40 -30.52
C ASN A 476 -35.16 13.93 -29.45
N LYS A 477 -36.33 13.30 -29.26
CA LYS A 477 -37.27 13.66 -28.17
C LYS A 477 -36.69 13.41 -26.77
N ASN A 478 -35.86 12.38 -26.60
CA ASN A 478 -35.24 12.11 -25.30
C ASN A 478 -34.17 13.13 -24.89
N ILE A 479 -33.57 13.85 -25.86
CA ILE A 479 -32.62 14.94 -25.58
C ILE A 479 -33.40 16.18 -25.12
N SER A 480 -34.54 16.50 -25.74
CA SER A 480 -35.38 17.62 -25.32
C SER A 480 -36.00 17.41 -23.94
N ASP A 481 -36.43 16.18 -23.60
CA ASP A 481 -37.05 15.90 -22.29
C ASP A 481 -36.03 15.93 -21.14
N ARG A 482 -34.77 15.55 -21.40
CA ARG A 482 -33.66 15.72 -20.44
C ARG A 482 -33.29 17.19 -20.25
N GLN A 483 -33.29 17.99 -21.32
CA GLN A 483 -33.02 19.43 -21.24
C GLN A 483 -34.18 20.19 -20.57
N GLN A 484 -35.44 19.75 -20.73
CA GLN A 484 -36.60 20.34 -20.05
C GLN A 484 -36.65 19.99 -18.56
N LYS A 485 -36.23 18.78 -18.14
CA LYS A 485 -36.13 18.43 -16.71
C LYS A 485 -35.07 19.23 -15.95
N ASN A 486 -33.95 19.59 -16.60
CA ASN A 486 -32.93 20.44 -15.97
C ASN A 486 -33.35 21.91 -15.86
N LYS A 487 -34.28 22.40 -16.70
CA LYS A 487 -34.85 23.76 -16.60
C LYS A 487 -35.93 23.92 -15.52
N GLY A 488 -36.38 22.83 -14.92
CA GLY A 488 -37.39 22.83 -13.84
C GLY A 488 -36.82 22.95 -12.42
N GLN A 489 -35.49 23.01 -12.26
CA GLN A 489 -34.81 23.15 -10.96
C GLN A 489 -34.12 24.51 -10.74
N GLU A 490 -34.29 25.46 -11.67
CA GLU A 490 -33.88 26.87 -11.51
C GLU A 490 -35.10 27.81 -11.54
N ARG A 491 -36.14 27.50 -10.77
CA ARG A 491 -37.22 28.45 -10.46
C ARG A 491 -37.47 28.51 -8.97
#